data_AF-A0A9W4TES2-F1
#
_entry.id   AF-A0A9W4TES2-F1
#
_cell.length_a   1.000
_cell.length_b   1.000
_cell.length_c   1.000
_cell.angle_alpha   90.00
_cell.angle_beta   90.00
_cell.angle_gamma   90.00
#
_symmetry.space_group_name_H-M   'P 1'
#
loop_
_entity.id
_entity.type
_entity.pdbx_description
1 polymer ?
#
loop_
_entity_poly.entity_id
_entity_poly.type
_entity_poly.pdbx_seq_one_letter_code
_entity_poly.pdbx_strand_id
1 'polypeptide(L)'
;MDFIKKIERIKRIHELICEEKTGSPAVFAKRMFLSRSQLYNELEIIKELDAPLKYCKKRESFYYETSFELVLHYSLSIIIDEETREIFGGSEFRPILLDGSIVSLF
;
A
#
# COMPACT_ATOMS: atom_id res chain seq x y z
N MET A 1 -2.63 -10.95 5.55
CA MET A 1 -2.99 -9.55 5.86
C MET A 1 -2.35 -8.71 4.77
N ASP A 2 -3.15 -8.01 3.95
CA ASP A 2 -2.62 -7.09 2.95
C ASP A 2 -1.87 -5.95 3.63
N PHE A 3 -0.57 -5.84 3.36
CA PHE A 3 0.29 -4.78 3.89
C PHE A 3 -0.24 -3.39 3.54
N ILE A 4 -0.76 -3.22 2.31
CA ILE A 4 -1.37 -1.99 1.80
C ILE A 4 -2.55 -1.55 2.68
N LYS A 5 -3.47 -2.47 2.98
CA LYS A 5 -4.65 -2.18 3.83
C LYS A 5 -4.24 -1.73 5.23
N LYS A 6 -3.13 -2.26 5.76
CA LYS A 6 -2.62 -1.86 7.08
C LYS A 6 -2.05 -0.45 7.07
N ILE A 7 -1.29 -0.09 6.04
CA ILE A 7 -0.77 1.28 5.85
C ILE A 7 -1.91 2.29 5.72
N GLU A 8 -2.89 2.02 4.86
CA GLU A 8 -4.05 2.89 4.67
C GLU A 8 -4.84 3.07 5.96
N ARG A 9 -4.96 2.00 6.76
CA ARG A 9 -5.61 2.04 8.07
C ARG A 9 -4.88 2.94 9.05
N ILE A 10 -3.56 2.82 9.15
CA ILE A 10 -2.74 3.66 10.05
C ILE A 10 -2.88 5.14 9.64
N LYS A 11 -2.83 5.43 8.33
CA LYS A 11 -3.06 6.78 7.80
C LYS A 11 -4.42 7.32 8.22
N ARG A 12 -5.49 6.53 8.06
CA ARG A 12 -6.85 6.90 8.45
C ARG A 12 -6.98 7.20 9.94
N ILE A 13 -6.33 6.40 10.78
CA ILE A 13 -6.31 6.60 12.24
C ILE A 13 -5.61 7.92 12.57
N HIS A 14 -4.45 8.18 11.96
CA HIS A 14 -3.70 9.42 12.16
C HIS A 14 -4.53 10.66 11.76
N GLU A 15 -5.17 10.65 10.59
CA GLU A 15 -6.06 11.73 10.13
C GLU A 15 -7.17 12.04 11.16
N LEU A 16 -7.84 11.00 11.67
CA LEU A 16 -8.92 11.16 12.64
C LEU A 16 -8.45 11.69 14.00
N ILE A 17 -7.23 11.35 14.42
CA ILE A 17 -6.62 11.88 15.65
C ILE A 17 -6.23 13.35 15.45
N CYS A 18 -5.65 13.70 14.30
CA CYS A 18 -5.33 15.10 13.95
C CYS A 18 -6.57 15.98 13.91
N GLU A 19 -7.69 15.47 13.42
CA GLU A 19 -8.97 16.19 13.42
C GLU A 19 -9.66 16.26 14.79
N GLU A 20 -9.16 15.53 15.80
CA GLU A 20 -9.84 15.33 17.10
C GLU A 20 -11.30 14.82 16.95
N LYS A 21 -11.57 14.02 15.90
CA LYS A 21 -12.91 13.48 15.59
C LYS A 21 -12.99 11.97 15.79
N THR A 22 -12.22 11.42 16.71
CA THR A 22 -12.19 9.96 16.93
C THR A 22 -13.44 9.45 17.66
N GLY A 23 -14.06 10.27 18.52
CA GLY A 23 -15.16 9.84 19.39
C GLY A 23 -14.66 8.98 20.55
N SER A 24 -15.60 8.40 21.31
CA SER A 24 -15.23 7.45 22.36
C SER A 24 -14.48 6.24 21.78
N PRO A 25 -13.65 5.51 22.55
CA PRO A 25 -12.89 4.37 22.04
C PRO A 25 -13.76 3.28 21.38
N ALA A 26 -15.02 3.13 21.82
CA ALA A 26 -15.98 2.25 21.14
C ALA A 26 -16.41 2.77 19.77
N VAL A 27 -16.71 4.06 19.66
CA VAL A 27 -17.09 4.70 18.41
C VAL A 27 -15.93 4.66 17.44
N PHE A 28 -14.72 4.94 17.91
CA PHE A 28 -13.52 4.91 17.09
C PHE A 28 -13.25 3.50 16.56
N ALA A 29 -13.31 2.48 17.42
CA ALA A 29 -13.14 1.09 17.02
C ALA A 29 -14.17 0.68 15.97
N LYS A 30 -15.45 1.05 16.18
CA LYS A 30 -16.53 0.78 15.21
C LYS A 30 -16.31 1.48 13.87
N ARG A 31 -15.86 2.74 13.88
CA ARG A 31 -15.52 3.51 12.66
C ARG A 31 -14.38 2.88 11.87
N MET A 32 -13.41 2.29 12.57
CA MET A 32 -12.27 1.60 11.97
C MET A 32 -12.57 0.13 11.61
N PHE A 33 -13.80 -0.35 11.86
CA PHE A 33 -14.19 -1.75 11.72
C PHE A 33 -13.28 -2.70 12.54
N LEU A 34 -12.90 -2.28 13.75
CA LEU A 34 -12.05 -2.99 14.68
C LEU A 34 -12.82 -3.32 15.98
N SER A 35 -12.35 -4.35 16.68
CA SER A 35 -12.66 -4.51 18.09
C SER A 35 -11.92 -3.46 18.93
N ARG A 36 -12.37 -3.24 20.17
CA ARG A 36 -11.69 -2.32 21.11
C ARG A 36 -10.23 -2.69 21.31
N SER A 37 -9.91 -3.96 21.52
CA SER A 37 -8.53 -4.41 21.72
C SER A 37 -7.66 -4.18 20.48
N GLN A 38 -8.18 -4.46 19.29
CA GLN A 38 -7.45 -4.19 18.05
C GLN A 38 -7.19 -2.70 17.85
N LEU A 39 -8.15 -1.83 18.18
CA LEU A 39 -7.91 -0.39 18.15
C LEU A 39 -6.73 -0.02 19.06
N TYR A 40 -6.69 -0.53 20.29
CA TYR A 40 -5.57 -0.24 21.20
C TYR A 40 -4.23 -0.75 20.66
N ASN A 41 -4.20 -1.90 19.99
CA ASN A 41 -2.98 -2.38 19.32
C ASN A 41 -2.52 -1.41 18.20
N GLU A 42 -3.45 -0.89 17.39
CA GLU A 42 -3.11 0.09 16.35
C GLU A 42 -2.64 1.43 16.94
N LEU A 43 -3.23 1.85 18.06
CA LEU A 43 -2.80 3.05 18.78
C LEU A 43 -1.44 2.87 19.47
N GLU A 44 -1.11 1.65 19.89
CA GLU A 44 0.19 1.30 20.44
C GLU A 44 1.29 1.44 19.39
N ILE A 45 1.05 0.99 18.15
CA ILE A 45 1.96 1.23 17.02
C ILE A 45 2.22 2.73 16.83
N ILE A 46 1.18 3.57 16.92
CA ILE A 46 1.36 5.03 16.81
C ILE A 46 2.20 5.58 17.96
N LYS A 47 2.05 5.05 19.17
CA LYS A 47 2.88 5.43 20.32
C LYS A 47 4.33 4.96 20.18
N GLU A 48 4.56 3.80 19.57
CA GLU A 48 5.91 3.29 19.26
C GLU A 48 6.64 4.18 18.25
N LEU A 49 5.91 4.95 17.44
CA LEU A 49 6.46 5.98 16.55
C LEU A 49 6.73 7.32 17.27
N ASP A 50 6.91 7.29 18.59
CA ASP A 50 7.09 8.46 19.47
C ASP A 50 5.95 9.49 19.40
N ALA A 51 4.75 9.09 18.97
CA ALA A 51 3.62 10.00 18.92
C ALA A 51 3.09 10.30 20.33
N PRO A 52 2.92 11.59 20.70
CA PRO A 52 2.43 12.00 22.01
C PRO A 52 0.89 11.87 22.10
N LEU A 53 0.39 10.64 21.97
CA LEU A 53 -1.03 10.32 21.90
C LEU A 53 -1.69 10.27 23.29
N LYS A 54 -2.71 11.12 23.49
CA LYS A 54 -3.54 11.13 24.71
C LYS A 54 -5.03 11.03 24.38
N TYR A 55 -5.83 10.61 25.36
CA TYR A 55 -7.29 10.56 25.25
C TYR A 55 -7.94 11.54 26.24
N CYS A 56 -8.81 12.41 25.74
CA CYS A 56 -9.56 13.33 26.56
C CYS A 56 -11.00 12.83 26.76
N LYS A 57 -11.37 12.51 28.01
CA LYS A 57 -12.74 12.10 28.36
C LYS A 57 -13.78 13.20 28.12
N LYS A 58 -13.41 14.48 28.30
CA LYS A 58 -14.34 15.61 28.14
C LYS A 58 -14.68 15.90 26.67
N ARG A 59 -13.70 15.72 25.78
CA ARG A 59 -13.86 15.90 24.33
C ARG A 59 -14.31 14.62 23.63
N GLU A 60 -14.27 13.49 24.34
CA GLU A 60 -14.44 12.15 23.79
C GLU A 60 -13.62 11.97 22.52
N SER A 61 -12.33 12.32 22.56
CA SER A 61 -11.43 12.10 21.44
C SER A 61 -9.99 11.89 21.87
N PHE A 62 -9.28 11.08 21.09
CA PHE A 62 -7.84 11.05 21.03
C PHE A 62 -7.31 12.32 20.35
N TYR A 63 -6.16 12.78 20.83
CA TYR A 63 -5.46 13.97 20.34
C TYR A 63 -3.94 13.80 20.56
N TYR A 64 -3.15 14.56 19.81
CA TYR A 64 -1.71 14.68 20.03
C TYR A 64 -1.41 15.85 20.97
N GLU A 65 -0.60 15.63 22.00
CA GLU A 65 -0.21 16.68 22.95
C GLU A 65 0.78 17.69 22.34
N THR A 66 1.64 17.22 21.45
CA THR A 66 2.58 18.04 20.67
C THR A 66 2.28 17.85 19.19
N SER A 67 2.67 18.81 18.33
CA SER A 67 2.58 18.66 16.88
C SER A 67 3.28 17.37 16.43
N PHE A 68 2.51 16.48 15.82
CA PHE A 68 2.98 15.21 15.31
C PHE A 68 2.49 15.05 13.88
N GLU A 69 3.41 14.86 12.95
CA GLU A 69 3.11 14.66 11.54
C GLU A 69 3.63 13.29 11.12
N LEU A 70 2.74 12.45 10.60
CA LEU A 70 3.10 11.14 10.06
C LEU A 70 3.04 11.19 8.53
N VAL A 71 4.21 11.18 7.90
CA VAL A 71 4.33 11.15 6.43
C VAL A 71 4.75 9.75 5.98
N LEU A 72 3.94 9.13 5.12
CA LEU A 72 4.17 7.80 4.58
C LEU A 72 4.41 7.90 3.07
N HIS A 73 5.63 7.60 2.62
CA HIS A 73 5.99 7.50 1.20
C HIS A 73 6.17 6.03 0.81
N TYR A 74 5.36 5.56 -0.13
CA TYR A 74 5.49 4.21 -0.69
C TYR A 74 5.23 4.22 -2.21
N SER A 75 5.98 3.40 -2.95
CA SER A 75 5.80 3.19 -4.38
C SER A 75 5.60 1.71 -4.64
N LEU A 76 4.59 1.37 -5.45
CA LEU A 76 4.29 0.00 -5.84
C LEU A 76 4.44 -0.10 -7.35
N SER A 77 5.41 -0.90 -7.81
CA SER A 77 5.62 -1.18 -9.23
C SER A 77 5.38 -2.66 -9.47
N ILE A 78 4.37 -2.99 -10.26
CA ILE A 78 4.15 -4.35 -10.75
C ILE A 78 5.03 -4.49 -11.98
N ILE A 79 6.10 -5.28 -11.86
CA ILE A 79 6.96 -5.62 -12.99
C ILE A 79 6.38 -6.90 -13.58
N ILE A 80 5.70 -6.76 -14.72
CA ILE A 80 5.28 -7.91 -15.52
C ILE A 80 6.44 -8.19 -16.47
N ASP A 81 7.13 -9.32 -16.27
CA ASP A 81 8.11 -9.81 -17.23
C ASP A 81 7.34 -10.40 -18.41
N GLU A 82 7.11 -9.59 -19.44
CA GLU A 82 6.65 -10.04 -20.75
C GLU A 82 7.80 -10.01 -21.76
N GLU A 83 8.92 -10.68 -21.51
CA GLU A 83 9.86 -10.99 -22.60
C GLU A 83 10.42 -12.41 -22.50
N THR A 84 9.56 -13.43 -22.65
CA THR A 84 10.00 -14.61 -23.41
C THR A 84 10.26 -14.18 -24.84
N ARG A 85 11.44 -13.62 -25.08
CA ARG A 85 11.99 -13.54 -26.43
C ARG A 85 12.15 -14.96 -26.91
N GLU A 86 11.30 -15.41 -27.82
CA GLU A 86 11.65 -16.50 -28.72
C GLU A 86 12.83 -16.02 -29.57
N ILE A 87 14.02 -16.09 -29.00
CA ILE A 87 15.26 -16.05 -29.76
C ILE A 87 15.27 -17.36 -30.55
N PHE A 88 14.81 -17.29 -31.79
CA PHE A 88 15.14 -18.28 -32.81
C PHE A 88 16.66 -18.31 -32.94
N GLY A 89 17.29 -19.22 -32.18
CA GLY A 89 18.68 -19.58 -32.34
C GLY A 89 18.84 -20.12 -33.75
N GLY A 90 19.63 -19.40 -34.56
CA GLY A 90 19.66 -19.57 -35.99
C GLY A 90 19.88 -21.01 -36.46
N SER A 91 19.30 -21.32 -37.60
CA SER A 91 19.96 -22.19 -38.56
C SER A 91 20.22 -21.35 -39.79
N GLU A 92 21.48 -21.30 -40.23
CA GLU A 92 21.85 -20.75 -41.53
C GLU A 92 21.05 -21.45 -42.64
N PHE A 93 19.86 -20.96 -42.97
CA PHE A 93 19.25 -21.28 -44.25
C PHE A 93 19.88 -20.34 -45.27
N ARG A 94 20.99 -20.79 -45.85
CA ARG A 94 21.41 -20.27 -47.15
C ARG A 94 20.38 -20.79 -48.17
N PRO A 95 19.53 -19.95 -48.77
CA PRO A 95 18.76 -20.40 -49.92
C PRO A 95 19.77 -20.69 -51.02
N ILE A 96 19.94 -21.96 -51.34
CA ILE A 96 20.65 -22.33 -52.56
C ILE A 96 19.73 -21.87 -53.69
N LEU A 97 20.20 -20.89 -54.45
CA LEU A 97 19.49 -20.34 -55.59
C LEU A 97 19.41 -21.44 -56.67
N LEU A 98 18.29 -22.15 -56.71
CA LEU A 98 17.86 -22.87 -57.89
C LEU A 98 16.71 -22.03 -58.49
N ASP A 99 16.97 -21.60 -59.72
CA ASP A 99 16.02 -21.07 -60.71
C ASP A 99 14.89 -20.13 -60.24
N GLY A 100 15.29 -18.90 -59.90
CA GLY A 100 14.63 -17.71 -60.48
C GLY A 100 13.14 -17.48 -60.21
N SER A 101 12.59 -18.01 -59.12
CA SER A 101 11.19 -17.75 -58.74
C SER A 101 11.11 -17.21 -57.32
N ILE A 102 10.66 -15.95 -57.19
CA ILE A 102 10.36 -15.33 -55.90
C ILE A 102 9.05 -15.93 -55.39
N VAL A 103 9.09 -16.63 -54.26
CA VAL A 103 7.87 -16.96 -53.51
C VAL A 103 7.72 -15.94 -52.39
N SER A 104 6.80 -15.00 -52.57
CA SER A 104 6.26 -14.18 -51.50
C SER A 104 5.38 -15.05 -50.61
N LEU A 105 5.75 -15.23 -49.34
CA LEU A 105 4.88 -15.80 -48.33
C LEU A 105 4.13 -14.66 -47.62
N PHE A 106 2.80 -14.74 -47.66
CA PHE A 106 1.89 -14.06 -46.75
C PHE A 106 2.11 -14.55 -45.32
#